data_AF-A0A2K8MT03-F1
#
_entry.id   AF-A0A2K8MT03-F1
#
_cell.length_a   1.000
_cell.length_b   1.000
_cell.length_c   1.000
_cell.angle_alpha   90.00
_cell.angle_beta   90.00
_cell.angle_gamma   90.00
#
_symmetry.space_group_name_H-M   'P 1'
#
loop_
_entity.id
_entity.type
_entity.pdbx_description
1 polymer ?
#
loop_
_entity_poly.entity_id
_entity_poly.type
_entity_poly.pdbx_seq_one_letter_code
_entity_poly.pdbx_strand_id
1 'polypeptide(L)'
;MPDDAPLTFAAELWRWTPPPPAKASWHFVTVTGVPADAIRARAFELRAMGGGRGFGSVRVEARVNGVPFATSVFPHSESDGYLLPVKAEVRRAAGIAAGDRVQVEIRA
;
A
#
# COMPACT_ATOMS: atom_id res chain seq x y z
N MET A 1 2.61 -3.70 -22.91
CA MET A 1 3.84 -3.38 -22.16
C MET A 1 4.04 -4.52 -21.17
N PRO A 2 5.07 -5.36 -21.33
CA PRO A 2 5.34 -6.45 -20.39
C PRO A 2 5.94 -5.88 -19.10
N ASP A 3 5.65 -6.56 -17.99
CA ASP A 3 6.16 -6.35 -16.62
C ASP A 3 5.38 -5.44 -15.64
N ASP A 4 4.04 -5.44 -15.74
CA ASP A 4 3.14 -5.29 -14.57
C ASP A 4 3.14 -6.58 -13.71
N ALA A 5 4.30 -7.21 -13.55
CA ALA A 5 4.44 -8.41 -12.74
C ALA A 5 4.21 -8.02 -11.27
N PRO A 6 3.36 -8.76 -10.53
CA PRO A 6 3.07 -8.43 -9.14
C PRO A 6 4.35 -8.60 -8.30
N LEU A 7 4.79 -7.51 -7.69
CA LEU A 7 5.96 -7.50 -6.82
C LEU A 7 5.56 -8.03 -5.45
N THR A 8 6.12 -9.18 -5.08
CA THR A 8 5.82 -9.86 -3.82
C THR A 8 6.88 -9.56 -2.77
N PHE A 9 6.44 -9.17 -1.57
CA PHE A 9 7.30 -8.91 -0.42
C PHE A 9 6.58 -9.24 0.88
N ALA A 10 7.35 -9.54 1.93
CA ALA A 10 6.81 -9.72 3.27
C ALA A 10 6.90 -8.40 4.04
N ALA A 11 5.80 -8.00 4.66
CA ALA A 11 5.78 -6.79 5.48
C ALA A 11 4.90 -7.00 6.71
N GLU A 12 5.17 -6.21 7.75
CA GLU A 12 4.38 -6.24 8.97
C GLU A 12 3.15 -5.33 8.81
N LEU A 13 1.99 -5.88 9.14
CA LEU A 13 0.77 -5.11 9.25
C LEU A 13 0.79 -4.37 10.58
N TRP A 14 0.90 -3.04 10.56
CA TRP A 14 0.90 -2.25 11.79
C TRP A 14 -0.39 -1.43 11.89
N ARG A 15 -0.77 -1.08 13.13
CA ARG A 15 -1.98 -0.32 13.42
C ARG A 15 -1.63 1.12 13.76
N TRP A 16 -2.10 2.05 12.96
CA TRP A 16 -2.05 3.46 13.30
C TRP A 16 -3.31 3.84 14.08
N THR A 17 -3.11 4.48 15.23
CA THR A 17 -4.21 5.01 16.04
C THR A 17 -4.13 6.53 16.00
N PRO A 18 -5.14 7.22 15.44
CA PRO A 18 -5.15 8.67 15.43
C PRO A 18 -5.24 9.23 16.86
N PRO A 19 -4.69 10.43 17.10
CA PRO A 19 -4.90 11.13 18.36
C PRO A 19 -6.39 11.50 18.55
N PRO A 20 -6.87 11.64 19.81
CA PRO A 20 -8.23 12.06 20.11
C PRO A 20 -8.60 13.37 19.38
N PRO A 21 -9.86 13.57 18.92
CA PRO A 21 -11.08 12.78 19.22
C PRO A 21 -11.38 11.64 18.23
N ALA A 22 -10.52 11.39 17.24
CA ALA A 22 -10.76 10.36 16.25
C ALA A 22 -10.61 8.96 16.88
N LYS A 23 -11.63 8.10 16.71
CA LYS A 23 -11.68 6.75 17.31
C LYS A 23 -11.36 5.61 16.33
N ALA A 24 -11.08 5.92 15.07
CA ALA A 24 -10.90 4.92 14.02
C ALA A 24 -9.43 4.50 13.91
N SER A 25 -9.11 3.28 14.35
CA SER A 25 -7.80 2.68 14.11
C SER A 25 -7.66 2.23 12.65
N TRP A 26 -6.61 2.70 11.99
CA TRP A 26 -6.26 2.28 10.64
C TRP A 26 -5.18 1.20 10.70
N HIS A 27 -5.13 0.33 9.70
CA HIS A 27 -4.03 -0.61 9.58
C HIS A 27 -3.31 -0.34 8.27
N PHE A 28 -1.99 -0.29 8.35
CA PHE A 28 -1.12 0.06 7.25
C PHE A 28 -0.03 -0.99 7.13
N VAL A 29 0.44 -1.14 5.90
CA VAL A 29 1.66 -1.87 5.57
C VAL A 29 2.63 -0.86 4.97
N THR A 30 3.88 -0.89 5.43
CA THR A 30 4.94 -0.08 4.85
C THR A 30 5.59 -0.85 3.71
N VAL A 31 5.61 -0.24 2.53
CA VAL A 31 6.18 -0.76 1.30
C VAL A 31 7.48 -0.02 1.03
N THR A 32 8.61 -0.73 0.99
CA THR A 32 9.94 -0.15 0.79
C THR A 32 10.72 -0.94 -0.26
N GLY A 33 11.79 -0.34 -0.79
CA GLY A 33 12.66 -0.96 -1.80
C GLY A 33 12.01 -1.04 -3.19
N VAL A 34 12.27 -2.13 -3.91
CA VAL A 34 11.85 -2.31 -5.32
C VAL A 34 10.36 -2.04 -5.57
N PRO A 35 9.40 -2.53 -4.75
CA PRO A 35 7.99 -2.22 -4.95
C PRO A 35 7.65 -0.73 -4.76
N ALA A 36 8.34 -0.04 -3.85
CA ALA A 36 8.18 1.40 -3.67
C ALA A 36 8.70 2.18 -4.88
N ASP A 37 9.84 1.78 -5.44
CA ASP A 37 10.40 2.41 -6.65
C ASP A 37 9.47 2.25 -7.86
N ALA A 38 8.86 1.07 -8.03
CA ALA A 38 7.88 0.83 -9.10
C ALA A 38 6.65 1.74 -8.96
N ILE A 39 6.09 1.84 -7.74
CA ILE A 39 4.98 2.77 -7.45
C ILE A 39 5.41 4.22 -7.74
N ARG A 40 6.64 4.60 -7.39
CA ARG A 40 7.17 5.95 -7.61
C ARG A 40 7.34 6.27 -9.08
N ALA A 41 7.87 5.35 -9.87
CA ALA A 41 7.97 5.49 -11.32
C ALA A 41 6.59 5.70 -11.93
N ARG A 42 5.61 4.89 -11.53
CA ARG A 42 4.22 5.03 -11.96
C ARG A 42 3.59 6.36 -11.56
N ALA A 43 3.83 6.81 -10.32
CA ALA A 43 3.39 8.11 -9.84
C ALA A 43 3.93 9.25 -10.72
N PHE A 44 5.21 9.13 -11.09
CA PHE A 44 5.90 10.12 -11.92
C PHE A 44 5.32 10.16 -13.34
N GLU A 45 5.08 9.00 -13.96
CA GLU A 45 4.41 8.90 -15.27
C GLU A 45 3.02 9.54 -15.26
N LEU A 46 2.19 9.22 -14.27
CA LEU A 46 0.83 9.77 -14.14
C LEU A 46 0.85 11.30 -13.95
N ARG A 47 1.85 11.82 -13.24
CA ARG A 47 2.05 13.27 -13.10
C ARG A 47 2.52 13.91 -14.41
N ALA A 48 3.46 13.28 -15.12
CA ALA A 48 3.95 13.77 -16.41
C ALA A 48 2.83 13.85 -17.46
N MET A 49 1.84 12.95 -17.40
CA MET A 49 0.66 12.96 -18.27
C MET A 49 -0.46 13.93 -17.82
N GLY A 50 -0.21 14.78 -16.81
CA GLY A 50 -1.19 15.78 -16.32
C GLY A 50 -2.37 15.20 -15.52
N GLY A 51 -2.35 13.89 -15.22
CA GLY A 51 -3.43 13.17 -14.54
C GLY A 51 -3.23 12.98 -13.03
N GLY A 52 -2.16 13.52 -12.45
CA GLY A 52 -1.82 13.36 -11.04
C GLY A 52 -2.84 13.99 -10.09
N ARG A 53 -3.84 13.21 -9.66
CA ARG A 53 -4.80 13.61 -8.61
C ARG A 53 -4.11 13.59 -7.24
N GLY A 54 -3.83 14.77 -6.67
CA GLY A 54 -3.64 15.04 -5.24
C GLY A 54 -2.51 14.29 -4.51
N PHE A 55 -1.61 15.05 -3.86
CA PHE A 55 -0.61 14.56 -2.86
C PHE A 55 0.39 13.46 -3.28
N GLY A 56 0.33 12.92 -4.51
CA GLY A 56 1.17 11.81 -4.92
C GLY A 56 0.63 10.42 -4.58
N SER A 57 -0.67 10.31 -4.30
CA SER A 57 -1.29 8.99 -4.15
C SER A 57 -1.33 8.25 -5.49
N VAL A 58 -1.03 6.95 -5.46
CA VAL A 58 -1.05 6.09 -6.65
C VAL A 58 -2.07 4.99 -6.40
N ARG A 59 -2.92 4.73 -7.40
CA ARG A 59 -3.83 3.59 -7.36
C ARG A 59 -3.04 2.33 -7.71
N VAL A 60 -3.12 1.33 -6.84
CA VAL A 60 -2.43 0.05 -7.02
C VAL A 60 -3.39 -1.09 -6.75
N GLU A 61 -3.13 -2.22 -7.37
CA GLU A 61 -3.76 -3.49 -7.02
C GLU A 61 -2.83 -4.22 -6.06
N ALA A 62 -3.33 -4.49 -4.86
CA ALA A 62 -2.57 -5.19 -3.83
C ALA A 62 -3.21 -6.54 -3.54
N ARG A 63 -2.43 -7.51 -3.11
CA ARG A 63 -2.91 -8.81 -2.65
C ARG A 63 -2.22 -9.14 -1.35
N VAL A 64 -2.99 -9.47 -0.32
CA VAL A 64 -2.43 -9.83 1.00
C VAL A 64 -2.84 -11.26 1.33
N ASN A 65 -1.86 -12.13 1.57
CA ASN A 65 -2.06 -13.58 1.78
C ASN A 65 -3.03 -14.20 0.75
N GLY A 66 -2.89 -13.83 -0.53
CA GLY A 66 -3.75 -14.34 -1.61
C GLY A 66 -5.05 -13.57 -1.84
N VAL A 67 -5.46 -12.66 -0.94
CA VAL A 67 -6.68 -11.86 -1.07
C VAL A 67 -6.43 -10.58 -1.87
N PRO A 68 -6.94 -10.45 -3.11
CA PRO A 68 -6.73 -9.27 -3.94
C PRO A 68 -7.68 -8.13 -3.53
N PHE A 69 -7.19 -6.89 -3.56
CA PHE A 69 -7.95 -5.67 -3.34
C PHE A 69 -7.30 -4.47 -4.03
N ALA A 70 -8.13 -3.57 -4.55
CA ALA A 70 -7.66 -2.30 -5.09
C ALA A 70 -7.59 -1.24 -3.97
N THR A 71 -6.47 -0.54 -3.88
CA THR A 71 -6.27 0.53 -2.90
C THR A 71 -5.43 1.66 -3.48
N SER A 72 -5.31 2.74 -2.72
CA SER A 72 -4.38 3.82 -3.04
C SER A 72 -3.27 3.85 -2.01
N VAL A 73 -2.03 3.86 -2.48
CA VAL A 73 -0.84 3.99 -1.63
C VAL A 73 -0.43 5.45 -1.53
N PHE A 74 0.10 5.82 -0.37
CA PHE A 74 0.53 7.18 -0.07
C PHE A 74 2.03 7.22 0.16
N PRO A 75 2.77 8.18 -0.42
CA PRO A 75 4.20 8.30 -0.19
C PRO A 75 4.47 8.64 1.28
N HIS A 76 5.47 7.97 1.87
CA HIS A 76 5.90 8.15 3.24
C HIS A 76 7.38 8.54 3.26
N SER A 77 7.63 9.84 3.42
CA SER A 77 8.99 10.39 3.41
C SER A 77 9.85 9.89 4.57
N GLU A 78 9.24 9.55 5.72
CA GLU A 78 9.97 9.03 6.89
C GLU A 78 10.54 7.63 6.67
N SER A 79 9.88 6.79 5.87
CA SER A 79 10.32 5.41 5.62
C SER A 79 10.93 5.23 4.23
N ASP A 80 11.11 6.33 3.49
CA ASP A 80 11.49 6.32 2.07
C ASP A 80 10.70 5.28 1.25
N GLY A 81 9.39 5.27 1.46
CA GLY A 81 8.51 4.21 0.98
C GLY A 81 7.08 4.66 0.78
N TYR A 82 6.17 3.70 0.76
CA TYR A 82 4.73 3.94 0.60
C TYR A 82 3.93 3.27 1.72
N LEU A 83 2.89 3.94 2.18
CA LEU A 83 1.90 3.36 3.09
C LEU A 83 0.74 2.80 2.29
N LEU A 84 0.49 1.52 2.55
CA LEU A 84 -0.62 0.78 1.97
C LEU A 84 -1.70 0.57 3.04
N PRO A 85 -2.86 1.22 2.95
CA PRO A 85 -3.96 0.99 3.87
C PRO A 85 -4.62 -0.35 3.59
N VAL A 86 -4.74 -1.18 4.63
CA VAL A 86 -5.43 -2.47 4.56
C VAL A 86 -6.78 -2.36 5.28
N LYS A 87 -7.87 -2.49 4.52
CA LYS A 87 -9.24 -2.42 5.04
C LYS A 87 -9.55 -3.61 5.96
N ALA A 88 -10.48 -3.41 6.89
CA ALA A 88 -10.89 -4.46 7.83
C ALA A 88 -11.45 -5.71 7.11
N GLU A 89 -12.16 -5.53 6.00
CA GLU A 89 -12.69 -6.64 5.19
C GLU A 89 -11.56 -7.52 4.63
N VAL A 90 -10.53 -6.91 4.06
CA VAL A 90 -9.34 -7.62 3.56
C VAL A 90 -8.63 -8.36 4.69
N ARG A 91 -8.46 -7.72 5.85
CA ARG A 91 -7.82 -8.37 7.01
C ARG A 91 -8.59 -9.60 7.49
N ARG A 92 -9.93 -9.50 7.54
CA ARG A 92 -10.81 -10.62 7.93
C ARG A 92 -10.76 -11.75 6.91
N ALA A 93 -10.76 -11.42 5.61
CA ALA A 93 -10.66 -12.41 4.54
C ALA A 93 -9.29 -13.11 4.52
N ALA A 94 -8.20 -12.35 4.77
CA ALA A 94 -6.84 -12.87 4.81
C ALA A 94 -6.47 -13.53 6.15
N GLY A 95 -7.30 -13.38 7.19
CA GLY A 95 -7.06 -13.92 8.52
C GLY A 95 -5.87 -13.28 9.25
N ILE A 96 -5.65 -11.97 9.07
CA ILE A 96 -4.46 -11.26 9.58
C ILE A 96 -4.82 -10.18 10.60
N ALA A 97 -3.92 -9.93 11.55
CA ALA A 97 -4.02 -8.91 12.58
C ALA A 97 -2.81 -7.96 12.59
N ALA A 98 -2.92 -6.88 13.35
CA ALA A 98 -1.77 -5.98 13.54
C ALA A 98 -0.65 -6.70 14.32
N GLY A 99 0.58 -6.58 13.86
CA GLY A 99 1.75 -7.31 14.34
C GLY A 99 2.06 -8.56 13.51
N ASP A 100 1.15 -9.00 12.64
CA ASP A 100 1.40 -10.16 11.79
C ASP A 100 2.27 -9.78 10.60
N ARG A 101 3.21 -10.67 10.29
CA ARG A 101 3.98 -10.63 9.04
C ARG A 101 3.13 -11.25 7.93
N VAL A 102 2.80 -10.45 6.93
CA VAL A 102 1.92 -10.83 5.83
C VAL A 102 2.66 -10.78 4.51
N GLN A 103 2.31 -11.67 3.59
CA GLN A 103 2.82 -11.60 2.23
C GLN A 103 1.96 -10.64 1.43
N VAL A 104 2.57 -9.60 0.89
CA VAL A 104 1.92 -8.58 0.08
C VAL A 104 2.44 -8.64 -1.34
N GLU A 105 1.54 -8.67 -2.31
CA GLU A 105 1.85 -8.54 -3.72
C GLU A 105 1.28 -7.21 -4.20
N ILE A 106 2.06 -6.39 -4.91
CA ILE A 106 1.62 -5.10 -5.44
C ILE A 106 1.82 -5.04 -6.96
N ARG A 107 0.85 -4.44 -7.65
CA ARG A 107 0.87 -4.07 -9.06
C ARG A 107 0.46 -2.60 -9.22
N ALA A 108 1.22 -1.81 -9.97
CA ALA A 108 1.09 -0.34 -10.06
C ALA A 108 1.05 0.14 -11.52
#